data_AF-A0A7S1G7Y5-F1
#
_entry.id   AF-A0A7S1G7Y5-F1
#
_cell.length_a   1.000
_cell.length_b   1.000
_cell.length_c   1.000
_cell.angle_alpha   90.00
_cell.angle_beta   90.00
_cell.angle_gamma   90.00
#
_symmetry.space_group_name_H-M   'P 1'
#
loop_
_entity.id
_entity.type
_entity.pdbx_description
1 polymer ?
#
loop_
_entity_poly.entity_id
_entity_poly.type
_entity_poly.pdbx_seq_one_letter_code
_entity_poly.pdbx_strand_id
1 'polypeptide(L)'
;VEAGKGVVVTLQVTTPDALRNVRLVDLAPSGLEPIDPNVDSSLNQDDGCGPRVWTSSWWWWGCYRPFSVRETLSDRVQYFADYLWPGTHTVSYLAVSVTEGVFR
;
A
#
# COMPACT_ATOMS: atom_id res chain seq x y z
N VAL A 1 17.21 -9.48 7.78
CA VAL A 1 16.90 -8.20 8.45
C VAL A 1 17.03 -8.45 9.94
N GLU A 2 17.77 -7.61 10.67
CA GLU A 2 17.90 -7.75 12.14
C GLU A 2 16.56 -7.45 12.81
N ALA A 3 16.22 -8.16 13.89
CA ALA A 3 14.99 -7.89 14.61
C ALA A 3 14.89 -6.43 15.09
N GLY A 4 13.68 -5.87 15.07
CA GLY A 4 13.39 -4.49 15.42
C GLY A 4 13.67 -3.47 14.31
N LYS A 5 14.19 -3.88 13.14
CA LYS A 5 14.38 -2.95 12.02
C LYS A 5 13.08 -2.76 11.24
N GLY A 6 12.73 -1.50 11.02
CA GLY A 6 11.69 -1.11 10.07
C GLY A 6 12.18 -1.29 8.63
N VAL A 7 11.29 -1.78 7.78
CA VAL A 7 11.51 -1.97 6.35
C VAL A 7 10.35 -1.36 5.57
N VAL A 8 10.64 -0.88 4.36
CA VAL A 8 9.63 -0.49 3.39
C VAL A 8 9.52 -1.63 2.40
N VAL A 9 8.33 -2.21 2.30
CA VAL A 9 8.00 -3.16 1.24
C VAL A 9 7.38 -2.38 0.10
N THR A 10 7.92 -2.53 -1.11
CA THR A 10 7.44 -1.88 -2.32
C THR A 10 6.98 -2.93 -3.31
N LEU A 11 5.72 -2.82 -3.73
CA LEU A 11 5.09 -3.71 -4.69
C LEU A 11 4.87 -2.95 -5.99
N GLN A 12 5.26 -3.57 -7.12
CA GLN A 12 4.98 -3.05 -8.45
C GLN A 12 4.05 -4.01 -9.18
N VAL A 13 2.91 -3.50 -9.64
CA VAL A 13 1.89 -4.24 -10.37
C VAL A 13 1.82 -3.69 -11.78
N THR A 14 2.11 -4.51 -12.79
CA THR A 14 2.02 -4.13 -14.20
C THR A 14 0.92 -4.92 -14.89
N THR A 15 0.03 -4.23 -15.61
CA THR A 15 -1.00 -4.84 -16.43
C THR A 15 -1.04 -4.20 -17.82
N PRO A 16 -1.17 -4.98 -18.92
CA PRO A 16 -1.38 -4.42 -20.25
C PRO A 16 -2.82 -3.92 -20.45
N ASP A 17 -3.77 -4.38 -19.64
CA ASP A 17 -5.19 -4.12 -19.79
C ASP A 17 -5.76 -3.30 -18.64
N ALA A 18 -6.89 -2.64 -18.90
CA ALA A 18 -7.68 -2.00 -17.88
C ALA A 18 -8.47 -3.04 -17.09
N LEU A 19 -8.31 -3.04 -15.77
CA LEU A 19 -8.96 -4.00 -14.87
C LEU A 19 -9.96 -3.28 -13.95
N ARG A 20 -10.95 -4.03 -13.45
CA ARG A 20 -11.96 -3.54 -12.51
C ARG A 20 -11.97 -4.41 -11.25
N ASN A 21 -12.28 -3.81 -10.11
CA ASN A 21 -12.39 -4.47 -8.81
C ASN A 21 -11.16 -5.34 -8.47
N VAL A 22 -9.97 -4.78 -8.68
CA VAL A 22 -8.71 -5.48 -8.45
C VAL A 22 -8.40 -5.49 -6.96
N ARG A 23 -8.04 -6.67 -6.45
CA ARG A 23 -7.49 -6.83 -5.11
C ARG A 23 -6.04 -7.28 -5.22
N LEU A 24 -5.13 -6.48 -4.66
CA LEU A 24 -3.73 -6.84 -4.47
C LEU A 24 -3.57 -7.35 -3.05
N VAL A 25 -3.11 -8.59 -2.90
CA VAL A 25 -2.89 -9.21 -1.59
C VAL A 25 -1.42 -9.60 -1.50
N ASP A 26 -0.74 -9.07 -0.50
CA ASP A 26 0.61 -9.46 -0.13
C ASP A 26 0.55 -10.22 1.19
N LEU A 27 0.90 -11.51 1.15
CA LEU A 27 0.95 -12.35 2.34
C LEU A 27 2.23 -11.99 3.09
N ALA A 28 2.09 -11.54 4.34
CA ALA A 28 3.25 -11.13 5.12
C ALA A 28 4.14 -12.37 5.34
N PRO A 29 5.41 -12.35 4.91
CA PRO A 29 6.31 -13.45 5.19
C PRO A 29 6.47 -13.57 6.71
N SER A 30 6.52 -14.80 7.20
CA SER A 30 6.73 -15.07 8.62
C SER A 30 7.95 -14.26 9.12
N GLY A 31 7.80 -13.56 10.24
CA GLY A 31 8.85 -12.70 10.80
C GLY A 31 8.79 -11.21 10.41
N LEU A 32 7.94 -10.81 9.46
CA LEU A 32 7.59 -9.40 9.25
C LEU A 32 6.18 -9.12 9.78
N GLU A 33 6.04 -8.02 10.51
CA GLU A 33 4.75 -7.51 10.97
C GLU A 33 4.43 -6.19 10.25
N PRO A 34 3.40 -6.15 9.39
CA PRO A 34 2.96 -4.92 8.74
C PRO A 34 2.48 -3.88 9.74
N ILE A 35 2.85 -2.62 9.54
CA ILE A 35 2.43 -1.51 10.41
C ILE A 35 1.19 -0.86 9.81
N ASP A 36 0.10 -0.81 10.58
CA ASP A 36 -1.15 -0.16 10.18
C ASP A 36 -1.04 1.38 10.34
N PRO A 37 -1.12 2.15 9.24
CA PRO A 37 -1.03 3.60 9.31
C PRO A 37 -2.25 4.27 9.97
N ASN A 38 -3.33 3.54 10.25
CA ASN A 38 -4.47 4.06 11.02
C ASN A 38 -4.16 4.20 12.52
N VAL A 39 -3.11 3.53 13.01
CA VAL A 39 -2.65 3.65 14.41
C VAL A 39 -1.90 4.96 14.63
N ASP A 40 -1.14 5.40 13.63
CA ASP A 40 -0.42 6.67 13.64
C ASP A 40 -0.43 7.29 12.24
N SER A 41 -1.13 8.43 12.11
CA SER A 41 -1.28 9.11 10.84
C SER A 41 0.04 9.61 10.23
N SER A 42 1.10 9.78 11.03
CA SER A 42 2.43 10.16 10.54
C SER A 42 3.10 9.05 9.71
N LEU A 43 2.61 7.82 9.82
CA LEU A 43 3.08 6.66 9.06
C LEU A 43 2.40 6.52 7.69
N ASN A 44 1.40 7.35 7.40
CA ASN A 44 0.91 7.44 6.03
C ASN A 44 2.04 8.00 5.16
N GLN A 45 2.51 7.19 4.22
CA GLN A 45 3.41 7.70 3.19
C GLN A 45 2.66 8.76 2.39
N ASP A 46 3.27 9.94 2.27
CA ASP A 46 2.75 10.98 1.41
C ASP A 46 3.07 10.59 -0.03
N ASP A 47 2.04 10.17 -0.76
CA ASP A 47 2.14 9.85 -2.18
C ASP A 47 2.35 11.10 -3.06
N GLY A 48 2.59 12.28 -2.46
CA GLY A 48 2.76 13.56 -3.14
C GLY A 48 1.45 14.17 -3.65
N CYS A 49 0.31 13.58 -3.26
CA CYS A 49 -0.99 13.89 -3.83
C CYS A 49 -1.96 14.60 -2.87
N GLY A 50 -1.51 15.00 -1.67
CA GLY A 50 -2.29 15.78 -0.69
C GLY A 50 -3.57 15.10 -0.15
N PRO A 51 -4.19 15.58 0.94
CA PRO A 51 -5.49 15.04 1.38
C PRO A 51 -6.58 15.30 0.32
N ARG A 52 -7.60 14.42 0.22
CA ARG A 52 -8.82 14.67 -0.59
C ARG A 52 -9.59 15.84 0.03
N VAL A 53 -9.17 17.07 -0.26
CA VAL A 53 -9.90 18.26 0.14
C VAL A 53 -11.07 18.43 -0.82
N TRP A 54 -12.30 18.23 -0.31
CA TRP A 54 -13.56 18.49 -1.03
C TRP A 54 -13.84 20.00 -1.18
N THR A 55 -12.86 20.78 -1.61
CA THR A 55 -13.08 22.20 -1.92
C THR A 55 -13.37 22.35 -3.40
N SER A 56 -14.59 22.82 -3.66
CA SER A 56 -15.12 23.24 -4.94
C SER A 56 -14.14 24.09 -5.75
N SER A 57 -14.13 23.84 -7.06
CA SER A 57 -13.64 24.70 -8.14
C SER A 57 -12.21 24.45 -8.68
N TRP A 58 -12.18 23.88 -9.89
CA TRP A 58 -11.11 23.91 -10.91
C TRP A 58 -9.91 22.94 -10.89
N TRP A 59 -9.89 21.90 -10.06
CA TRP A 59 -8.80 20.88 -10.03
C TRP A 59 -9.26 19.44 -10.35
N TRP A 60 -10.19 19.28 -11.30
CA TRP A 60 -10.93 18.02 -11.55
C TRP A 60 -10.09 16.81 -11.99
N TRP A 61 -8.81 16.97 -12.30
CA TRP A 61 -7.87 15.86 -12.46
C TRP A 61 -7.30 15.46 -11.09
N GLY A 62 -8.17 15.17 -10.13
CA GLY A 62 -7.77 14.66 -8.82
C GLY A 62 -6.78 13.51 -9.02
N CYS A 63 -5.65 13.56 -8.31
CA CYS A 63 -4.59 12.58 -8.44
C CYS A 63 -5.18 11.16 -8.40
N TYR A 64 -5.04 10.45 -9.52
CA TYR A 64 -5.53 9.09 -9.64
C TYR A 64 -4.64 8.19 -8.77
N ARG A 65 -5.23 7.72 -7.67
CA ARG A 65 -4.59 6.79 -6.74
C ARG A 65 -5.19 5.41 -6.91
N PRO A 66 -4.58 4.55 -7.73
CA PRO A 66 -4.92 3.14 -7.69
C PRO A 66 -4.62 2.64 -6.26
N PHE A 67 -5.41 1.71 -5.74
CA PHE A 67 -5.18 1.11 -4.41
C PHE A 67 -5.36 2.06 -3.21
N SER A 68 -6.27 3.05 -3.29
CA SER A 68 -6.52 4.01 -2.20
C SER A 68 -7.15 3.39 -0.94
N VAL A 69 -7.72 2.20 -1.03
CA VAL A 69 -8.24 1.45 0.11
C VAL A 69 -7.23 0.38 0.48
N ARG A 70 -6.73 0.44 1.72
CA ARG A 70 -5.79 -0.51 2.30
C ARG A 70 -6.38 -1.10 3.58
N GLU A 71 -6.20 -2.40 3.75
CA GLU A 71 -6.46 -3.10 5.02
C GLU A 71 -5.17 -3.79 5.46
N THR A 72 -4.78 -3.59 6.72
CA THR A 72 -3.60 -4.19 7.33
C THR A 72 -4.04 -5.26 8.32
N LEU A 73 -3.65 -6.51 8.09
CA LEU A 73 -3.92 -7.62 9.00
C LEU A 73 -2.61 -8.21 9.49
N SER A 74 -2.67 -9.06 10.51
CA SER A 74 -1.50 -9.72 11.10
C SER A 74 -0.77 -10.65 10.13
N ASP A 75 -1.47 -11.22 9.14
CA ASP A 75 -0.91 -12.21 8.20
C ASP A 75 -0.78 -11.68 6.76
N ARG A 76 -1.31 -10.49 6.47
CA ARG A 76 -1.32 -9.93 5.11
C ARG A 76 -1.57 -8.43 5.08
N VAL A 77 -1.13 -7.79 4.01
CA VAL A 77 -1.59 -6.46 3.60
C VAL A 77 -2.41 -6.60 2.34
N GLN A 78 -3.55 -5.93 2.26
CA GLN A 78 -4.36 -5.94 1.06
C GLN A 78 -4.77 -4.54 0.64
N TYR A 79 -4.82 -4.37 -0.67
CA TYR A 79 -5.25 -3.14 -1.31
C TYR A 79 -6.37 -3.42 -2.30
N PHE A 80 -7.24 -2.43 -2.47
CA PHE A 80 -8.35 -2.51 -3.41
C PHE A 80 -8.38 -1.33 -4.38
N ALA A 81 -8.57 -1.63 -5.67
CA ALA A 81 -8.75 -0.66 -6.73
C ALA A 81 -10.05 -0.96 -7.49
N ASP A 82 -11.01 -0.05 -7.46
CA ASP A 82 -12.26 -0.14 -8.24
C ASP A 82 -11.97 -0.24 -9.75
N TYR A 83 -10.95 0.49 -10.20
CA TYR A 83 -10.49 0.53 -11.58
C TYR A 83 -8.97 0.69 -11.59
N LEU A 84 -8.28 -0.11 -12.40
CA LEU A 84 -6.83 -0.09 -12.58
C LEU A 84 -6.51 0.12 -14.07
N TRP A 85 -5.89 1.25 -14.44
CA TRP A 85 -5.49 1.51 -15.82
C TRP A 85 -4.33 0.59 -16.26
N PRO A 86 -4.15 0.36 -17.59
CA PRO A 86 -2.91 -0.21 -18.11
C PRO A 86 -1.68 0.54 -17.62
N GLY A 87 -0.59 -0.18 -17.38
CA GLY A 87 0.69 0.38 -16.91
C GLY A 87 1.18 -0.24 -15.61
N THR A 88 2.19 0.40 -15.02
CA THR A 88 2.81 -0.02 -13.75
C THR A 88 2.34 0.88 -12.62
N HIS A 89 1.82 0.26 -11.57
CA HIS A 89 1.35 0.92 -10.36
C HIS A 89 2.24 0.47 -9.20
N THR A 90 2.64 1.41 -8.35
CA THR A 90 3.50 1.13 -7.20
C THR A 90 2.74 1.43 -5.92
N VAL A 91 2.77 0.50 -4.97
CA VAL A 91 2.32 0.73 -3.60
C VAL A 91 3.41 0.32 -2.63
N SER A 92 3.45 0.98 -1.49
CA SER A 92 4.40 0.64 -0.43
C SER A 92 3.72 0.57 0.92
N TYR A 93 4.28 -0.23 1.81
CA TYR A 93 3.90 -0.24 3.22
C TYR A 93 5.12 -0.44 4.12
N LEU A 94 4.99 0.03 5.35
CA LEU A 94 5.97 -0.17 6.40
C LEU A 94 5.71 -1.50 7.10
N ALA A 95 6.76 -2.24 7.39
CA ALA A 95 6.73 -3.41 8.25
C ALA A 95 7.91 -3.36 9.22
N VAL A 96 7.81 -4.06 10.34
CA VAL A 96 8.93 -4.28 11.25
C VAL A 96 9.31 -5.76 11.22
N SER A 97 10.61 -6.02 11.28
CA SER A 97 11.10 -7.39 11.48
C SER A 97 11.00 -7.75 12.95
N VAL A 98 10.31 -8.85 13.26
CA VAL A 98 10.02 -9.24 14.66
C VAL A 98 10.74 -10.52 15.04
N THR A 99 10.77 -11.51 14.15
CA THR A 99 11.35 -12.83 14.43
C THR A 99 12.61 -13.03 13.62
N GLU A 100 13.70 -13.39 14.28
CA GLU A 100 14.92 -13.81 13.60
C GLU A 100 14.75 -15.22 13.03
N GLY A 101 15.14 -15.41 11.77
CA GLY A 101 15.01 -16.70 11.11
C GLY A 101 15.13 -16.60 9.59
N VAL A 102 15.04 -17.77 8.95
CA VAL A 102 14.94 -17.90 7.49
C VAL A 102 13.52 -18.29 7.16
N PHE A 103 12.82 -17.42 6.45
CA PHE A 103 11.42 -17.57 6.07
C PHE A 103 11.30 -17.70 4.55
N ARG A 104 10.27 -18.39 4.08
CA ARG A 104 10.00 -18.66 2.66
C ARG A 104 8.64 -18.11 2.26
#